data_AF-A0A7C7DZS6-F1
#
_entry.id   AF-A0A7C7DZS6-F1
#
_cell.length_a   1.000
_cell.length_b   1.000
_cell.length_c   1.000
_cell.angle_alpha   90.00
_cell.angle_beta   90.00
_cell.angle_gamma   90.00
#
_symmetry.space_group_name_H-M   'P 1'
#
loop_
_entity.id
_entity.type
_entity.pdbx_description
1 polymer ?
#
loop_
_entity_poly.entity_id
_entity_poly.type
_entity_poly.pdbx_seq_one_letter_code
_entity_poly.pdbx_strand_id
1 'polypeptide(L)'
;MIKVVYGNKGIGKTKYLIASANDFFDNCNGDVVFINRGISHITNLKYQIRYVDISDFPIKTLDQLLPFMCGLIAQNYDIKAIYVDGLSEYATDQEQYKSFFEKIKSLSEKFDTQFIFSMSGDISSIPDYVNKEYSC
;
A
#
# COMPACT_ATOMS: atom_id res chain seq x y z
N MET A 1 -5.45 -9.07 5.39
CA MET A 1 -6.43 -8.47 4.44
C MET A 1 -5.67 -7.71 3.36
N ILE A 2 -6.13 -7.75 2.11
CA ILE A 2 -5.56 -6.97 1.00
C ILE A 2 -6.65 -6.14 0.34
N LYS A 3 -6.39 -4.84 0.15
CA LYS A 3 -7.31 -3.89 -0.48
C LYS A 3 -6.61 -3.05 -1.55
N VAL A 4 -7.31 -2.78 -2.64
CA VAL A 4 -6.90 -1.85 -3.70
C VAL A 4 -7.99 -0.80 -3.87
N VAL A 5 -7.63 0.46 -3.65
CA VAL A 5 -8.45 1.64 -3.94
C VAL A 5 -8.08 2.14 -5.34
N TYR A 6 -9.04 2.12 -6.27
CA TYR A 6 -8.75 2.40 -7.68
C TYR A 6 -9.55 3.56 -8.26
N GLY A 7 -9.00 4.12 -9.34
CA GLY A 7 -9.66 5.08 -10.22
C GLY A 7 -8.69 6.10 -10.85
N ASN A 8 -9.23 6.97 -11.69
CA ASN A 8 -8.49 7.99 -12.45
C ASN A 8 -7.58 8.89 -11.57
N LYS A 9 -6.55 9.46 -12.20
CA LYS A 9 -5.65 10.42 -11.52
C LYS A 9 -6.45 11.65 -11.11
N GLY A 10 -6.21 12.17 -9.90
CA GLY A 10 -6.84 13.40 -9.39
C GLY A 10 -8.16 13.23 -8.62
N ILE A 11 -8.75 12.03 -8.55
CA ILE A 11 -10.03 11.79 -7.84
C ILE A 11 -9.91 11.63 -6.31
N GLY A 12 -8.75 11.94 -5.72
CA GLY A 12 -8.60 11.92 -4.26
C GLY A 12 -8.18 10.60 -3.62
N LYS A 13 -7.72 9.59 -4.37
CA LYS A 13 -7.22 8.31 -3.83
C LYS A 13 -6.22 8.47 -2.68
N THR A 14 -5.24 9.37 -2.80
CA THR A 14 -4.27 9.66 -1.72
C THR A 14 -4.97 10.14 -0.45
N LYS A 15 -5.95 11.04 -0.57
CA LYS A 15 -6.74 11.52 0.58
C LYS A 15 -7.55 10.40 1.22
N TYR A 16 -8.15 9.52 0.40
CA TYR A 16 -8.84 8.33 0.88
C TYR A 16 -7.90 7.41 1.67
N LEU A 17 -6.72 7.09 1.11
CA LEU A 17 -5.72 6.24 1.78
C LEU A 17 -5.29 6.85 3.12
N ILE A 18 -5.05 8.15 3.18
CA ILE A 18 -4.68 8.85 4.42
C ILE A 18 -5.80 8.77 5.46
N ALA A 19 -7.05 9.02 5.06
CA ALA A 19 -8.20 8.89 5.95
C ALA A 19 -8.33 7.46 6.50
N SER A 20 -8.26 6.47 5.61
CA SER A 20 -8.28 5.04 5.98
C SER A 20 -7.14 4.67 6.92
N ALA A 21 -5.93 5.18 6.70
CA ALA A 21 -4.78 4.92 7.57
C ALA A 21 -4.98 5.54 8.97
N ASN A 22 -5.48 6.77 9.03
CA ASN A 22 -5.81 7.44 10.28
C ASN A 22 -6.90 6.70 11.07
N ASP A 23 -7.95 6.25 10.40
CA ASP A 23 -9.06 5.50 11.01
C ASP A 23 -8.59 4.13 11.48
N PHE A 24 -7.77 3.43 10.68
CA PHE A 24 -7.20 2.15 11.06
C PHE A 24 -6.31 2.28 12.30
N PHE A 25 -5.46 3.31 12.35
CA PHE A 25 -4.56 3.56 13.48
C PHE A 25 -5.33 3.71 14.80
N ASP A 26 -6.49 4.39 14.81
CA ASP A 26 -7.30 4.54 16.03
C ASP A 26 -7.87 3.23 16.57
N ASN A 27 -8.00 2.23 15.71
CA ASN A 27 -8.68 0.98 16.04
C ASN A 27 -7.72 -0.22 16.11
N CYS A 28 -6.42 -0.01 15.89
CA CYS A 28 -5.42 -1.08 15.91
C CYS A 28 -4.48 -0.95 17.11
N ASN A 29 -4.00 -2.09 17.60
CA ASN A 29 -2.90 -2.13 18.58
C ASN A 29 -1.63 -2.59 17.86
N GLY A 30 -0.86 -1.61 17.36
CA GLY A 30 0.40 -1.82 16.66
C GLY A 30 0.73 -0.65 15.72
N ASP A 31 1.72 -0.86 14.86
CA ASP A 31 2.24 0.19 13.99
C ASP A 31 1.55 0.21 12.63
N VAL A 32 1.41 1.42 12.07
CA VAL A 32 0.92 1.65 10.71
C VAL A 32 2.02 2.35 9.93
N VAL A 33 2.28 1.85 8.72
CA VAL A 33 3.26 2.43 7.80
C VAL A 33 2.55 2.96 6.56
N PHE A 34 2.93 4.15 6.12
CA PHE A 34 2.46 4.78 4.89
C PHE A 34 3.65 5.02 3.96
N ILE A 35 3.70 4.28 2.86
CA ILE A 35 4.74 4.37 1.83
C ILE A 35 4.22 5.24 0.70
N ASN A 36 5.03 6.24 0.31
CA ASN A 36 4.72 7.12 -0.80
C ASN A 36 5.98 7.62 -1.50
N ARG A 37 5.82 8.17 -2.70
CA ARG A 37 6.85 8.98 -3.37
C ARG A 37 6.53 10.47 -3.21
N GLY A 38 7.41 11.20 -2.52
CA GLY A 38 7.32 12.65 -2.38
C GLY A 38 6.32 13.12 -1.34
N ILE A 39 6.42 14.38 -0.92
CA ILE A 39 5.92 14.85 0.38
C ILE A 39 4.46 15.35 0.35
N SER A 40 3.73 15.18 -0.76
CA SER A 40 2.38 15.74 -0.88
C SER A 40 1.41 15.10 0.12
N HIS A 41 0.65 15.93 0.84
CA HIS A 41 -0.43 15.54 1.76
C HIS A 41 -0.04 14.86 3.08
N ILE A 42 1.26 14.81 3.42
CA ILE A 42 1.73 14.22 4.70
C ILE A 42 1.12 14.90 5.94
N THR A 43 0.79 16.19 5.85
CA THR A 43 0.25 16.99 6.97
C THR A 43 -1.08 16.48 7.52
N ASN A 44 -1.80 15.68 6.74
CA ASN A 44 -3.09 15.11 7.12
C ASN A 44 -2.97 13.71 7.72
N LEU A 45 -1.76 13.14 7.75
CA LEU A 45 -1.48 11.85 8.34
C LEU A 45 -1.17 12.06 9.84
N LYS A 46 -1.72 11.22 10.71
CA LYS A 46 -1.38 11.24 12.14
C LYS A 46 0.11 11.00 12.32
N TYR A 47 0.73 11.78 13.22
CA TYR A 47 2.18 11.78 13.41
C TYR A 47 2.74 10.44 13.90
N GLN A 48 1.91 9.59 14.51
CA GLN A 48 2.28 8.24 14.95
C GLN A 48 2.37 7.24 13.80
N ILE A 49 1.68 7.51 12.69
CA ILE A 49 1.78 6.67 11.50
C ILE A 49 3.14 6.95 10.86
N ARG A 50 3.92 5.89 10.66
CA ARG A 50 5.25 6.01 10.08
C ARG A 50 5.12 6.31 8.59
N TYR A 51 5.43 7.55 8.23
CA TYR A 51 5.61 7.93 6.84
C TYR A 51 6.97 7.48 6.32
N VAL A 52 6.98 6.84 5.15
CA VAL A 52 8.19 6.36 4.47
C VAL A 52 8.20 6.92 3.06
N ASP A 53 9.02 7.96 2.86
CA ASP A 53 9.31 8.48 1.53
C ASP A 53 10.31 7.55 0.83
N ILE A 54 9.92 6.98 -0.30
CA ILE A 54 10.79 6.11 -1.09
C ILE A 54 11.40 6.80 -2.31
N SER A 55 11.25 8.13 -2.44
CA SER A 55 11.78 8.90 -3.58
C SER A 55 13.31 8.83 -3.73
N ASP A 56 14.06 8.68 -2.63
CA ASP A 56 15.53 8.61 -2.67
C ASP A 56 16.06 7.17 -2.90
N PHE A 57 15.17 6.18 -2.95
CA PHE A 57 15.56 4.78 -3.08
C PHE A 57 15.38 4.27 -4.52
N PRO A 58 16.22 3.32 -4.98
CA PRO A 58 16.13 2.77 -6.32
C PRO A 58 14.99 1.74 -6.47
N ILE A 59 13.79 2.05 -5.96
CA ILE A 59 12.59 1.21 -6.01
C ILE A 59 11.74 1.66 -7.19
N LYS A 60 11.79 0.92 -8.29
CA LYS A 60 11.12 1.22 -9.57
C LYS A 60 10.17 0.13 -10.03
N THR A 61 10.30 -1.09 -9.51
CA THR A 61 9.47 -2.24 -9.93
C THR A 61 8.77 -2.90 -8.75
N LEU A 62 7.73 -3.70 -9.03
CA LEU A 62 7.06 -4.52 -8.01
C LEU A 62 8.02 -5.51 -7.33
N ASP A 63 8.98 -6.06 -8.08
CA ASP A 63 10.02 -6.96 -7.55
C ASP A 63 11.02 -6.26 -6.63
N GLN A 64 11.12 -4.92 -6.68
CA GLN A 64 11.93 -4.12 -5.75
C GLN A 64 11.10 -3.63 -4.56
N LEU A 65 9.82 -3.30 -4.79
CA LEU A 65 8.91 -2.84 -3.75
C LEU A 65 8.59 -3.95 -2.73
N LEU A 66 8.42 -5.20 -3.20
CA LEU A 66 8.13 -6.34 -2.33
C LEU A 66 9.22 -6.59 -1.27
N PRO A 67 10.51 -6.79 -1.61
CA PRO A 67 11.55 -7.02 -0.61
C PRO A 67 11.75 -5.80 0.31
N PHE A 68 11.47 -4.58 -0.17
CA PHE A 68 11.45 -3.39 0.68
C PHE A 68 10.38 -3.51 1.79
N MET A 69 9.15 -3.89 1.45
CA MET A 69 8.10 -4.15 2.44
C MET A 69 8.45 -5.31 3.37
N CYS A 70 9.07 -6.39 2.85
CA CYS A 70 9.58 -7.48 3.68
C CYS A 70 10.60 -6.96 4.71
N GLY A 71 11.49 -6.05 4.30
CA GLY A 71 12.46 -5.42 5.19
C GLY A 71 11.81 -4.59 6.30
N LEU A 72 10.76 -3.84 6.00
CA LEU A 72 9.99 -3.09 7.00
C LEU A 72 9.37 -4.02 8.05
N ILE A 73 8.72 -5.11 7.60
CA ILE A 73 8.12 -6.11 8.50
C ILE A 73 9.21 -6.83 9.32
N ALA A 74 10.32 -7.20 8.70
CA ALA A 74 11.42 -7.88 9.38
C ALA A 74 12.09 -6.99 10.45
N GLN A 75 12.11 -5.67 10.23
CA GLN A 75 12.57 -4.70 11.21
C GLN A 75 11.58 -4.56 12.37
N ASN A 76 10.27 -4.68 12.09
CA ASN A 76 9.21 -4.46 13.06
C ASN A 76 8.00 -5.36 12.78
N TYR A 77 7.89 -6.44 13.56
CA TYR A 77 6.79 -7.40 13.44
C TYR A 77 5.46 -6.90 14.04
N ASP A 78 5.47 -5.74 14.73
CA ASP A 78 4.25 -5.12 15.26
C ASP A 78 3.49 -4.27 14.22
N ILE A 79 3.96 -4.23 12.96
CA ILE A 79 3.28 -3.54 11.86
C ILE A 79 1.96 -4.26 11.52
N LYS A 80 0.84 -3.58 11.77
CA LYS A 80 -0.52 -4.08 11.50
C LYS A 80 -1.07 -3.65 10.16
N ALA A 81 -0.60 -2.54 9.60
CA ALA A 81 -0.98 -2.15 8.25
C ALA A 81 0.15 -1.43 7.50
N ILE A 82 0.26 -1.74 6.20
CA ILE A 82 1.10 -1.03 5.24
C ILE A 82 0.20 -0.46 4.15
N TYR A 83 0.21 0.86 4.03
CA TYR A 83 -0.42 1.63 2.97
C TYR A 83 0.63 1.98 1.92
N VAL A 84 0.29 1.83 0.64
CA VAL A 84 1.16 2.20 -0.48
C VAL A 84 0.36 3.01 -1.49
N ASP A 85 0.74 4.26 -1.69
CA ASP A 85 0.13 5.11 -2.70
C ASP A 85 0.81 4.91 -4.06
N GLY A 86 0.02 4.83 -5.14
CA GLY A 86 0.52 4.80 -6.51
C GLY A 86 1.13 3.47 -6.95
N LEU A 87 0.54 2.32 -6.59
CA LEU A 87 1.04 0.99 -6.98
C LEU A 87 1.23 0.84 -8.50
N SER A 88 0.41 1.52 -9.30
CA SER A 88 0.49 1.52 -10.76
C SER A 88 1.81 2.06 -11.32
N GLU A 89 2.63 2.75 -10.52
CA GLU A 89 3.92 3.27 -10.95
C GLU A 89 5.05 2.22 -10.96
N TYR A 90 4.80 1.02 -10.42
CA TYR A 90 5.81 -0.03 -10.25
C TYR A 90 5.63 -1.21 -11.20
N ALA A 91 4.50 -1.32 -11.90
CA ALA A 91 4.22 -2.39 -12.83
C ALA A 91 4.45 -1.91 -14.27
N THR A 92 5.17 -2.71 -15.06
CA THR A 92 5.33 -2.45 -16.51
C THR A 92 4.30 -3.20 -17.35
N ASP A 93 3.71 -4.26 -16.81
CA ASP A 93 2.64 -5.03 -17.44
C ASP A 93 1.60 -5.45 -16.39
N GLN A 94 0.45 -5.91 -16.87
CA GLN A 94 -0.66 -6.33 -16.02
C GLN A 94 -0.44 -7.70 -15.38
N GLU A 95 0.39 -8.57 -15.96
CA GLU A 95 0.61 -9.94 -15.47
C GLU A 95 1.41 -9.96 -14.16
N GLN A 96 2.26 -8.95 -13.92
CA GLN A 96 3.03 -8.79 -12.69
C GLN A 96 2.16 -8.63 -11.44
N TYR A 97 0.95 -8.08 -11.54
CA TYR A 97 0.08 -7.90 -10.38
C TYR A 97 -0.31 -9.23 -9.76
N LYS A 98 -0.60 -10.25 -10.58
CA LYS A 98 -1.01 -11.56 -10.07
C LYS A 98 0.06 -12.17 -9.16
N SER A 99 1.30 -12.23 -9.65
CA SER A 99 2.42 -12.79 -8.89
C SER A 99 2.79 -11.94 -7.67
N PHE A 100 2.66 -10.62 -7.77
CA PHE A 100 2.85 -9.71 -6.65
C PHE A 100 1.81 -9.95 -5.55
N PHE A 101 0.51 -9.93 -5.88
CA PHE A 101 -0.56 -10.11 -4.89
C PHE A 101 -0.57 -11.51 -4.26
N GLU A 102 -0.14 -12.54 -4.97
CA GLU A 102 0.06 -13.87 -4.38
C GLU A 102 1.10 -13.83 -3.26
N LYS A 103 2.24 -13.15 -3.48
CA LYS A 103 3.28 -12.97 -2.45
C LYS A 103 2.78 -12.07 -1.31
N ILE A 104 2.05 -11.00 -1.60
CA ILE A 104 1.42 -10.15 -0.58
C ILE A 104 0.43 -10.93 0.28
N LYS A 105 -0.34 -11.84 -0.32
CA LYS A 105 -1.26 -12.72 0.41
C LYS A 105 -0.52 -13.59 1.42
N SER A 106 0.57 -14.24 0.99
CA SER A 106 1.39 -15.04 1.90
C SER A 106 1.98 -14.20 3.04
N LEU A 107 2.43 -12.96 2.77
CA LEU A 107 2.93 -12.07 3.82
C LEU A 107 1.82 -11.62 4.78
N SER A 108 0.65 -11.27 4.24
CA SER A 108 -0.51 -10.83 5.03
C SER A 108 -0.95 -11.90 6.02
N GLU A 109 -1.06 -13.15 5.56
CA GLU A 109 -1.45 -14.29 6.39
C GLU A 109 -0.37 -14.65 7.41
N LYS A 110 0.91 -14.60 7.01
CA LYS A 110 2.03 -14.99 7.88
C LYS A 110 2.27 -14.01 9.02
N PHE A 111 2.14 -12.72 8.78
CA PHE A 111 2.51 -11.67 9.73
C PHE A 111 1.30 -10.94 10.34
N ASP A 112 0.08 -11.32 9.96
CA ASP A 112 -1.14 -10.62 10.38
C ASP A 112 -1.08 -9.11 10.05
N THR A 113 -0.52 -8.79 8.87
CA THR A 113 -0.37 -7.42 8.37
C THR A 113 -1.37 -7.17 7.25
N GLN A 114 -2.07 -6.04 7.31
CA GLN A 114 -2.98 -5.61 6.24
C GLN A 114 -2.22 -4.79 5.19
N PHE A 115 -2.56 -4.98 3.92
CA PHE A 115 -1.96 -4.23 2.83
C PHE A 115 -3.03 -3.47 2.06
N ILE A 116 -2.86 -2.16 1.95
CA ILE A 116 -3.79 -1.27 1.27
C ILE A 116 -3.02 -0.49 0.21
N PHE A 117 -3.47 -0.59 -1.03
CA PHE A 117 -2.82 0.02 -2.18
C PHE A 117 -3.75 1.04 -2.84
N SER A 118 -3.20 2.11 -3.38
CA SER A 118 -3.88 2.93 -4.37
C SER A 118 -3.39 2.58 -5.77
N MET A 119 -4.29 2.59 -6.76
CA MET A 119 -3.94 2.30 -8.14
C MET A 119 -4.72 3.16 -9.12
N SER A 120 -4.07 3.55 -10.21
CA SER A 120 -4.75 4.13 -11.37
C SER A 120 -4.71 3.16 -12.55
N GLY A 121 -5.74 3.23 -13.39
CA GLY A 121 -5.84 2.40 -14.59
C GLY A 121 -6.68 1.13 -14.41
N ASP A 122 -6.41 0.14 -15.26
CA ASP A 122 -7.15 -1.11 -15.32
C ASP A 122 -6.81 -2.05 -14.17
N ILE A 123 -7.85 -2.58 -13.51
CA ILE A 123 -7.79 -3.49 -12.37
C ILE A 123 -8.17 -4.94 -12.74
N SER A 124 -8.36 -5.24 -14.03
CA SER A 124 -8.74 -6.58 -14.53
C SER A 124 -7.76 -7.68 -14.13
N SER A 125 -6.49 -7.34 -13.96
CA SER A 125 -5.40 -8.23 -13.57
C SER A 125 -5.28 -8.49 -12.07
N ILE A 126 -5.99 -7.70 -11.26
CA ILE A 126 -5.98 -7.81 -9.81
C ILE A 126 -6.79 -9.06 -9.42
N PRO A 127 -6.24 -10.01 -8.64
CA PRO A 127 -6.96 -11.22 -8.27
C PRO A 127 -8.24 -10.95 -7.48
N ASP A 128 -9.24 -11.82 -7.61
CA ASP A 128 -10.57 -11.63 -7.01
C ASP A 128 -10.59 -11.66 -5.47
N TYR A 129 -9.61 -12.29 -4.84
CA TYR A 129 -9.48 -12.29 -3.38
C TYR A 129 -9.01 -10.94 -2.82
N VAL A 130 -8.53 -10.03 -3.67
CA VAL A 130 -8.19 -8.67 -3.27
C VAL A 130 -9.47 -7.85 -3.25
N ASN A 131 -9.75 -7.17 -2.14
CA ASN A 131 -10.88 -6.26 -2.06
C ASN A 131 -10.62 -5.04 -2.94
N LYS A 132 -11.53 -4.73 -3.87
CA LYS A 132 -11.39 -3.63 -4.84
C LYS A 132 -12.44 -2.57 -4.51
N GLU A 133 -12.02 -1.33 -4.25
CA GLU A 133 -12.92 -0.22 -3.96
C GLU A 133 -12.66 0.95 -4.90
N TYR A 134 -13.72 1.49 -5.51
CA TYR A 134 -13.60 2.66 -6.37
C TYR A 134 -13.59 3.93 -5.53
N SER A 135 -12.61 4.81 -5.75
CA SER A 135 -12.56 6.13 -5.12
C SER A 135 -13.45 7.10 -5.92
N CYS A 136 -14.51 7.61 -5.31
CA CYS A 136 -15.32 8.72 -5.85
C CYS A 136 -14.83 10.06 -5.33
#